data_AF-A0A969R3V2-F1
#
_entry.id   AF-A0A969R3V2-F1
#
_cell.length_a   1.000
_cell.length_b   1.000
_cell.length_c   1.000
_cell.angle_alpha   90.00
_cell.angle_beta   90.00
_cell.angle_gamma   90.00
#
_symmetry.space_group_name_H-M   'P 1'
#
loop_
_entity.id
_entity.type
_entity.pdbx_description
1 polymer ?
#
loop_
_entity_poly.entity_id
_entity_poly.type
_entity_poly.pdbx_seq_one_letter_code
_entity_poly.pdbx_strand_id
1 'polypeptide(L)'
;MTSPGWHKNWHRGAIALLLCVVLLVTGCQPKTPSQFAQAQQDSSQRGVTAVAKDATQGSEFNKLFPRPGGGFERVFTQEKKGFAEAKLKQGGKDVALLAISDTTSLPAAAAKYKSATEKVAGYPTVEQGTTQTGLLVGKYQIKVISKDPTFDKADRQAWLQKFDLRGLEKLN
;
A
#
# COMPACT_ATOMS: atom_id res chain seq x y z
N MET A 1 -26.93 44.15 -64.75
CA MET A 1 -25.72 44.74 -64.14
C MET A 1 -25.59 44.16 -62.73
N THR A 2 -24.46 43.46 -62.49
CA THR A 2 -23.83 43.03 -61.22
C THR A 2 -24.58 42.08 -60.26
N SER A 3 -24.02 40.87 -60.13
CA SER A 3 -24.33 39.73 -59.26
C SER A 3 -24.48 40.03 -57.75
N PRO A 4 -25.38 39.33 -57.04
CA PRO A 4 -25.30 39.17 -55.60
C PRO A 4 -25.15 37.68 -55.23
N GLY A 5 -23.96 37.24 -54.84
CA GLY A 5 -23.80 35.82 -54.45
C GLY A 5 -22.49 35.39 -53.80
N TRP A 6 -21.49 36.26 -53.64
CA TRP A 6 -20.17 35.79 -53.16
C TRP A 6 -20.05 35.78 -51.63
N HIS A 7 -20.54 36.80 -50.91
CA HIS A 7 -20.21 36.98 -49.49
C HIS A 7 -20.85 35.92 -48.54
N LYS A 8 -22.06 35.44 -48.83
CA LYS A 8 -22.80 34.53 -47.92
C LYS A 8 -22.16 33.14 -47.80
N ASN A 9 -21.46 32.68 -48.84
CA ASN A 9 -20.83 31.35 -48.87
C ASN A 9 -19.43 31.37 -48.23
N TRP A 10 -18.75 32.53 -48.26
CA TRP A 10 -17.44 32.72 -47.64
C TRP A 10 -17.54 32.73 -46.10
N HIS A 11 -18.53 33.41 -45.54
CA HIS A 11 -18.77 33.36 -44.09
C HIS A 11 -19.08 31.94 -43.59
N ARG A 12 -19.82 31.15 -44.38
CA ARG A 12 -20.14 29.75 -44.04
C ARG A 12 -18.90 28.84 -44.10
N GLY A 13 -18.03 29.05 -45.09
CA GLY A 13 -16.75 28.33 -45.18
C GLY A 13 -15.78 28.71 -44.05
N ALA A 14 -15.70 29.99 -43.69
CA ALA A 14 -14.87 30.46 -42.59
C ALA A 14 -15.36 29.94 -41.23
N ILE A 15 -16.68 29.90 -41.00
CA ILE A 15 -17.28 29.33 -39.80
C ILE A 15 -17.02 27.83 -39.70
N ALA A 16 -17.14 27.09 -40.82
CA ALA A 16 -16.85 25.65 -40.84
C ALA A 16 -15.36 25.35 -40.56
N LEU A 17 -14.45 26.14 -41.13
CA LEU A 17 -13.01 26.01 -40.88
C LEU A 17 -12.67 26.31 -39.42
N LEU A 18 -13.26 27.38 -38.86
CA LEU A 18 -13.06 27.76 -37.46
C LEU A 18 -13.60 26.70 -36.50
N LEU A 19 -14.75 26.08 -36.81
CA LEU A 19 -15.30 24.94 -36.08
C LEU A 19 -14.39 23.71 -36.13
N CYS A 20 -13.80 23.39 -37.29
CA CYS A 20 -12.84 22.29 -37.41
C CYS A 20 -11.57 22.51 -36.59
N VAL A 21 -11.06 23.75 -36.55
CA VAL A 21 -9.88 24.09 -35.73
C VAL A 21 -10.21 24.01 -34.23
N VAL A 22 -11.39 24.44 -33.79
CA VAL A 22 -11.82 24.30 -32.38
C VAL A 22 -11.97 22.83 -31.96
N LEU A 23 -12.43 21.96 -32.87
CA LEU A 23 -12.53 20.51 -32.62
C LEU A 23 -11.16 19.82 -32.51
N LEU A 24 -10.14 20.30 -33.24
CA LEU A 24 -8.78 19.71 -33.19
C LEU A 24 -8.01 20.08 -31.92
N VAL A 25 -8.30 21.23 -31.30
CA VAL A 25 -7.56 21.71 -30.11
C VAL A 25 -8.15 21.18 -28.79
N THR A 26 -9.41 20.72 -28.77
CA THR A 26 -10.08 20.23 -27.54
C THR A 26 -9.84 18.75 -27.22
N GLY A 27 -9.19 17.99 -28.10
CA GLY A 27 -8.95 16.54 -27.95
C GLY A 27 -7.77 16.14 -27.05
N CYS A 28 -6.88 17.06 -26.69
CA CYS A 28 -5.76 16.78 -25.79
C CYS A 28 -6.12 17.12 -24.33
N GLN A 29 -7.00 16.32 -23.73
CA GLN A 29 -7.15 16.33 -22.28
C GLN A 29 -5.90 15.66 -21.67
N PRO A 30 -5.17 16.31 -20.74
CA PRO A 30 -4.08 15.65 -20.03
C PRO A 30 -4.66 14.42 -19.33
N LYS A 31 -4.10 13.23 -19.63
CA LYS A 31 -4.49 11.99 -18.95
C LYS A 31 -4.34 12.22 -17.45
N THR A 32 -5.46 12.15 -16.72
CA THR A 32 -5.43 12.17 -15.26
C THR A 32 -4.48 11.07 -14.81
N PRO A 33 -3.42 11.38 -14.03
CA PRO A 33 -2.50 10.36 -13.58
C PRO A 33 -3.28 9.31 -12.80
N SER A 34 -3.13 8.04 -13.19
CA SER A 34 -3.79 6.96 -12.49
C SER A 34 -3.32 6.92 -11.03
N GLN A 35 -4.11 6.34 -10.13
CA GLN A 35 -3.69 6.10 -8.73
C GLN A 35 -2.40 5.24 -8.65
N PHE A 36 -2.02 4.56 -9.74
CA PHE A 36 -0.80 3.78 -9.86
C PHE A 36 0.37 4.54 -10.49
N ALA A 37 0.15 5.75 -11.02
CA ALA A 37 1.18 6.51 -11.72
C ALA A 37 2.39 6.76 -10.83
N GLN A 38 2.16 7.13 -9.56
CA GLN A 38 3.22 7.33 -8.59
C GLN A 38 4.02 6.05 -8.33
N ALA A 39 3.34 4.93 -8.07
CA ALA A 39 3.98 3.65 -7.83
C ALA A 39 4.78 3.15 -9.06
N GLN A 40 4.28 3.40 -10.27
CA GLN A 40 4.96 3.09 -11.51
C GLN A 40 6.20 3.96 -11.74
N GLN A 41 6.14 5.23 -11.34
CA GLN A 41 7.26 6.16 -11.44
C GLN A 41 8.36 5.80 -10.43
N ASP A 42 7.98 5.46 -9.20
CA ASP A 42 8.91 5.03 -8.16
C ASP A 42 9.59 3.68 -8.50
N SER A 43 8.88 2.78 -9.20
CA SER A 43 9.41 1.45 -9.56
C SER A 43 10.18 1.40 -10.89
N SER A 44 10.06 2.41 -11.75
CA SER A 44 10.76 2.46 -13.05
C SER A 44 12.10 3.21 -13.03
N GLN A 45 12.48 3.78 -11.89
CA GLN A 45 13.79 4.43 -11.73
C GLN A 45 14.94 3.41 -11.80
N ARG A 46 15.98 3.75 -12.57
CA ARG A 46 17.16 2.89 -12.77
C ARG A 46 17.89 2.70 -11.43
N GLY A 47 18.01 1.44 -10.99
CA GLY A 47 18.64 1.07 -9.71
C GLY A 47 17.65 0.76 -8.59
N VAL A 48 16.34 0.97 -8.80
CA VAL A 48 15.30 0.53 -7.85
C VAL A 48 15.07 -0.97 -8.02
N THR A 49 15.62 -1.75 -7.08
CA THR A 49 15.24 -3.15 -6.93
C THR A 49 13.97 -3.25 -6.10
N ALA A 50 12.99 -4.04 -6.56
CA ALA A 50 11.71 -4.25 -5.85
C ALA A 50 11.89 -4.73 -4.40
N VAL A 51 13.03 -5.35 -4.09
CA VAL A 51 13.48 -5.69 -2.74
C VAL A 51 14.95 -5.31 -2.60
N ALA A 52 15.30 -4.58 -1.55
CA ALA A 52 16.66 -4.15 -1.23
C ALA A 52 17.57 -5.37 -1.01
N LYS A 53 18.83 -5.26 -1.42
CA LYS A 53 19.80 -6.36 -1.34
C LYS A 53 20.14 -6.74 0.10
N ASP A 54 20.04 -5.80 1.02
CA ASP A 54 20.23 -5.92 2.46
C ASP A 54 18.92 -6.15 3.23
N ALA A 55 17.79 -6.31 2.53
CA ALA A 55 16.54 -6.67 3.17
C ALA A 55 16.66 -8.06 3.84
N THR A 56 16.07 -8.17 5.01
CA THR A 56 16.17 -9.36 5.85
C THR A 56 15.47 -10.56 5.21
N GLN A 57 16.05 -11.77 5.33
CA GLN A 57 15.45 -12.96 4.76
C GLN A 57 14.12 -13.30 5.47
N GLY A 58 13.08 -13.66 4.70
CA GLY A 58 11.75 -13.95 5.25
C GLY A 58 11.74 -15.06 6.31
N SER A 59 12.61 -16.05 6.17
CA SER A 59 12.77 -17.16 7.14
C SER A 59 13.14 -16.70 8.55
N GLU A 60 13.84 -15.57 8.68
CA GLU A 60 14.19 -14.99 9.98
C GLU A 60 12.97 -14.42 10.69
N PHE A 61 11.95 -13.99 9.93
CA PHE A 61 10.71 -13.48 10.50
C PHE A 61 9.83 -14.58 11.08
N ASN A 62 9.78 -15.78 10.48
CA ASN A 62 8.87 -16.85 10.90
C ASN A 62 9.01 -17.23 12.38
N LYS A 63 10.23 -17.15 12.92
CA LYS A 63 10.55 -17.43 14.32
C LYS A 63 9.95 -16.39 15.28
N LEU A 64 9.67 -15.19 14.78
CA LEU A 64 9.20 -14.01 15.53
C LEU A 64 7.68 -13.89 15.53
N PHE A 65 6.99 -14.66 14.69
CA PHE A 65 5.54 -14.75 14.75
C PHE A 65 5.08 -15.45 16.02
N PRO A 66 3.91 -15.07 16.59
CA PRO A 66 3.32 -15.77 17.71
C PRO A 66 3.20 -17.26 17.43
N ARG A 67 3.39 -18.09 18.46
CA ARG A 67 3.17 -19.54 18.36
C ARG A 67 1.66 -19.84 18.29
N PRO A 68 1.24 -20.92 17.60
CA PRO A 68 -0.14 -21.40 17.70
C PRO A 68 -0.46 -21.80 19.15
N GLY A 69 -1.71 -21.65 19.56
CA GLY A 69 -2.17 -21.92 20.92
C GLY A 69 -3.46 -21.19 21.30
N GLY A 70 -4.08 -21.57 22.41
CA GLY A 70 -5.30 -20.91 22.92
C GLY A 70 -6.49 -20.98 21.96
N GLY A 71 -6.61 -22.05 21.18
CA GLY A 71 -7.65 -22.21 20.15
C GLY A 71 -7.35 -21.50 18.83
N PHE A 72 -6.17 -20.89 18.70
CA PHE A 72 -5.72 -20.25 17.47
C PHE A 72 -4.64 -21.07 16.76
N GLU A 73 -4.76 -21.14 15.44
CA GLU A 73 -3.76 -21.73 14.55
C GLU A 73 -3.09 -20.62 13.73
N ARG A 74 -1.81 -20.82 13.41
CA ARG A 74 -1.06 -19.93 12.54
C ARG A 74 -0.57 -20.70 11.32
N VAL A 75 -0.93 -20.24 10.13
CA VAL A 75 -0.53 -20.87 8.86
C VAL A 75 0.21 -19.85 7.99
N PHE A 76 1.49 -20.07 7.71
CA PHE A 76 2.25 -19.19 6.82
C PHE A 76 1.71 -19.28 5.39
N THR A 77 1.51 -18.12 4.77
CA THR A 77 0.97 -18.01 3.40
C THR A 77 1.97 -17.41 2.44
N GLN A 78 2.87 -16.56 2.92
CA GLN A 78 3.90 -15.93 2.10
C GLN A 78 5.18 -15.81 2.91
N GLU A 79 6.28 -16.19 2.29
CA GLU A 79 7.62 -15.95 2.80
C GLU A 79 8.51 -15.55 1.63
N LYS A 80 9.12 -14.36 1.73
CA LYS A 80 10.07 -13.85 0.75
C LYS A 80 11.04 -12.89 1.42
N LYS A 81 12.06 -12.46 0.71
CA LYS A 81 12.99 -11.47 1.23
C LYS A 81 12.25 -10.18 1.59
N GLY A 82 12.48 -9.69 2.81
CA GLY A 82 11.85 -8.51 3.37
C GLY A 82 10.38 -8.69 3.78
N PHE A 83 9.80 -9.89 3.71
CA PHE A 83 8.39 -10.08 4.05
C PHE A 83 8.04 -11.51 4.47
N ALA A 84 7.24 -11.64 5.54
CA ALA A 84 6.55 -12.87 5.88
C ALA A 84 5.11 -12.56 6.29
N GLU A 85 4.20 -13.47 5.97
CA GLU A 85 2.78 -13.39 6.30
C GLU A 85 2.24 -14.73 6.75
N ALA A 86 1.37 -14.69 7.76
CA ALA A 86 0.63 -15.85 8.22
C ALA A 86 -0.85 -15.54 8.43
N LYS A 87 -1.70 -16.48 8.07
CA LYS A 87 -3.10 -16.52 8.49
C LYS A 87 -3.19 -16.92 9.95
N LEU A 88 -4.00 -16.17 10.68
CA LEU A 88 -4.47 -16.55 11.99
C LEU A 88 -5.87 -17.15 11.84
N LYS A 89 -6.02 -18.40 12.29
CA LYS A 89 -7.28 -19.12 12.30
C LYS A 89 -7.78 -19.33 13.71
N GLN A 90 -9.09 -19.34 13.89
CA GLN A 90 -9.75 -19.75 15.13
C GLN A 90 -10.95 -20.63 14.76
N GLY A 91 -11.02 -21.84 15.30
CA GLY A 91 -12.07 -22.80 14.94
C GLY A 91 -12.14 -23.08 13.42
N GLY A 92 -11.00 -23.13 12.74
CA GLY A 92 -10.89 -23.35 11.29
C GLY A 92 -11.18 -22.13 10.40
N LYS A 93 -11.70 -21.02 10.94
CA LYS A 93 -11.99 -19.78 10.20
C LYS A 93 -10.79 -18.83 10.23
N ASP A 94 -10.46 -18.20 9.09
CA ASP A 94 -9.46 -17.13 9.03
C ASP A 94 -10.00 -15.87 9.74
N VAL A 95 -9.43 -15.53 10.90
CA VAL A 95 -9.86 -14.37 11.71
C VAL A 95 -8.98 -13.14 11.50
N ALA A 96 -7.70 -13.34 11.18
CA ALA A 96 -6.77 -12.24 10.87
C ALA A 96 -5.63 -12.69 9.94
N LEU A 97 -4.93 -11.71 9.36
CA LEU A 97 -3.58 -11.89 8.80
C LEU A 97 -2.56 -11.20 9.70
N LEU A 98 -1.46 -11.89 9.92
CA LEU A 98 -0.27 -11.45 10.63
C LEU A 98 0.82 -11.21 9.60
N ALA A 99 1.53 -10.09 9.65
CA ALA A 99 2.62 -9.81 8.71
C ALA A 99 3.79 -9.10 9.38
N ILE A 100 5.00 -9.42 8.93
CA ILE A 100 6.25 -8.71 9.24
C ILE A 100 6.87 -8.29 7.91
N SER A 101 7.23 -7.02 7.79
CA SER A 101 7.86 -6.44 6.60
C SER A 101 9.08 -5.60 6.96
N ASP A 102 10.18 -5.81 6.24
CA ASP A 102 11.34 -4.93 6.25
C ASP A 102 11.04 -3.67 5.43
N THR A 103 11.09 -2.50 6.06
CA THR A 103 10.75 -1.23 5.42
C THR A 103 11.91 -0.62 4.64
N THR A 104 13.11 -1.20 4.64
CA THR A 104 14.25 -0.69 3.85
C THR A 104 13.90 -0.55 2.36
N SER A 105 13.10 -1.48 1.83
CA SER A 105 12.66 -1.44 0.42
C SER A 105 11.44 -0.56 0.19
N LEU A 106 10.77 -0.10 1.26
CA LEU A 106 9.55 0.71 1.19
C LEU A 106 9.53 1.77 2.32
N PRO A 107 10.39 2.81 2.25
CA PRO A 107 10.50 3.82 3.32
C PRO A 107 9.19 4.55 3.63
N ALA A 108 8.29 4.66 2.64
CA ALA A 108 6.95 5.21 2.82
C ALA A 108 6.12 4.43 3.86
N ALA A 109 6.39 3.14 4.07
CA ALA A 109 5.74 2.34 5.10
C ALA A 109 6.17 2.77 6.51
N ALA A 110 7.45 3.06 6.73
CA ALA A 110 7.97 3.58 8.00
C ALA A 110 7.57 5.04 8.24
N ALA A 111 7.49 5.85 7.18
CA ALA A 111 7.13 7.27 7.28
C ALA A 111 5.76 7.50 7.95
N LYS A 112 4.80 6.58 7.77
CA LYS A 112 3.47 6.63 8.40
C LYS A 112 3.52 6.67 9.93
N TYR A 113 4.58 6.15 10.55
CA TYR A 113 4.74 6.07 12.00
C TYR A 113 5.38 7.33 12.60
N LYS A 114 5.90 8.25 11.77
CA LYS A 114 6.51 9.50 12.26
C LYS A 114 5.50 10.40 12.99
N SER A 115 4.23 10.32 12.61
CA SER A 115 3.12 11.03 13.24
C SER A 115 2.32 10.16 14.21
N ALA A 116 2.83 8.97 14.57
CA ALA A 116 2.12 8.09 15.49
C ALA A 116 2.11 8.70 16.90
N THR A 117 0.91 8.90 17.44
CA THR A 117 0.70 9.35 18.82
C THR A 117 0.46 8.18 19.76
N GLU A 118 -0.12 7.08 19.24
CA GLU A 118 -0.36 5.85 19.98
C GLU A 118 0.87 4.94 20.00
N LYS A 119 0.99 4.16 21.07
CA LYS A 119 2.03 3.14 21.23
C LYS A 119 1.45 1.83 21.72
N VAL A 120 2.02 0.72 21.24
CA VAL A 120 1.76 -0.63 21.74
C VAL A 120 3.11 -1.24 22.14
N ALA A 121 3.21 -1.76 23.37
CA ALA A 121 4.45 -2.27 23.93
C ALA A 121 5.65 -1.28 23.85
N GLY A 122 5.38 0.03 23.86
CA GLY A 122 6.40 1.09 23.78
C GLY A 122 6.78 1.54 22.37
N TYR A 123 6.29 0.87 21.32
CA TYR A 123 6.60 1.18 19.92
C TYR A 123 5.46 1.96 19.26
N PRO A 124 5.77 2.84 18.28
CA PRO A 124 4.76 3.61 17.57
C PRO A 124 3.78 2.70 16.83
N THR A 125 2.49 2.97 16.99
CA THR A 125 1.41 2.26 16.33
C THR A 125 0.59 3.21 15.46
N VAL A 126 0.13 2.69 14.33
CA VAL A 126 -0.82 3.40 13.46
C VAL A 126 -1.94 2.46 13.04
N GLU A 127 -3.12 3.01 12.88
CA GLU A 127 -4.23 2.34 12.20
C GLU A 127 -4.22 2.68 10.71
N GLN A 128 -4.59 1.72 9.88
CA GLN A 128 -4.74 1.93 8.44
C GLN A 128 -6.12 1.45 8.01
N GLY A 129 -7.03 2.41 7.78
CA GLY A 129 -8.45 2.12 7.64
C GLY A 129 -9.02 1.56 8.94
N THR A 130 -10.07 0.74 8.83
CA THR A 130 -10.80 0.17 9.98
C THR A 130 -10.34 -1.24 10.36
N THR A 131 -9.58 -1.90 9.48
CA THR A 131 -9.25 -3.33 9.59
C THR A 131 -7.79 -3.61 9.95
N GLN A 132 -6.92 -2.60 10.00
CA GLN A 132 -5.48 -2.82 10.14
C GLN A 132 -4.90 -2.01 11.28
N THR A 133 -4.06 -2.65 12.07
CA THR A 133 -3.21 -1.99 13.06
C THR A 133 -1.77 -2.41 12.82
N GLY A 134 -0.89 -1.42 12.71
CA GLY A 134 0.53 -1.60 12.50
C GLY A 134 1.35 -1.17 13.71
N LEU A 135 2.53 -1.77 13.84
CA LEU A 135 3.55 -1.47 14.84
C LEU A 135 4.89 -1.35 14.13
N LEU A 136 5.71 -0.35 14.46
CA LEU A 136 7.06 -0.22 13.89
C LEU A 136 8.13 -0.43 14.97
N VAL A 137 8.99 -1.41 14.76
CA VAL A 137 10.13 -1.78 15.63
C VAL A 137 11.40 -1.66 14.80
N GLY A 138 12.21 -0.61 15.04
CA GLY A 138 13.35 -0.28 14.16
C GLY A 138 12.90 -0.10 12.71
N LYS A 139 13.52 -0.82 11.78
CA LYS A 139 13.11 -0.87 10.36
C LYS A 139 11.98 -1.85 10.05
N TYR A 140 11.49 -2.61 11.02
CA TYR A 140 10.49 -3.67 10.79
C TYR A 140 9.09 -3.20 11.13
N GLN A 141 8.20 -3.28 10.15
CA GLN A 141 6.77 -3.08 10.33
C GLN A 141 6.10 -4.43 10.59
N ILE A 142 5.35 -4.50 11.69
CA ILE A 142 4.45 -5.61 12.00
C ILE A 142 3.02 -5.13 11.76
N LYS A 143 2.16 -5.98 11.18
CA LYS A 143 0.75 -5.66 10.96
C LYS A 143 -0.14 -6.82 11.36
N VAL A 144 -1.28 -6.46 11.94
CA VAL A 144 -2.42 -7.36 12.10
C VAL A 144 -3.59 -6.79 11.32
N ILE A 145 -4.18 -7.60 10.45
CA ILE A 145 -5.27 -7.24 9.54
C ILE A 145 -6.46 -8.13 9.84
N SER A 146 -7.57 -7.56 10.30
CA SER A 146 -8.81 -8.28 10.55
C SER A 146 -9.34 -8.90 9.26
N LYS A 147 -9.72 -10.17 9.33
CA LYS A 147 -10.48 -10.88 8.29
C LYS A 147 -11.90 -11.19 8.74
N ASP A 148 -12.09 -11.33 10.05
CA ASP A 148 -13.40 -11.36 10.68
C ASP A 148 -13.78 -9.97 11.21
N PRO A 149 -15.00 -9.47 10.94
CA PRO A 149 -15.50 -8.22 11.53
C PRO A 149 -15.52 -8.22 13.06
N THR A 150 -15.61 -9.38 13.71
CA THR A 150 -15.56 -9.47 15.18
C THR A 150 -14.14 -9.36 15.74
N PHE A 151 -13.12 -9.43 14.89
CA PHE A 151 -11.72 -9.27 15.30
C PHE A 151 -11.37 -7.79 15.29
N ASP A 152 -11.44 -7.15 16.45
CA ASP A 152 -11.48 -5.69 16.55
C ASP A 152 -10.09 -5.04 16.76
N LYS A 153 -10.06 -3.72 17.03
CA LYS A 153 -8.82 -3.00 17.31
C LYS A 153 -8.08 -3.56 18.53
N ALA A 154 -8.78 -3.91 19.60
CA ALA A 154 -8.17 -4.41 20.82
C ALA A 154 -7.55 -5.79 20.58
N ASP A 155 -8.22 -6.66 19.83
CA ASP A 155 -7.65 -7.94 19.38
C ASP A 155 -6.38 -7.74 18.56
N ARG A 156 -6.40 -6.82 17.59
CA ARG A 156 -5.23 -6.50 16.78
C ARG A 156 -4.06 -6.02 17.64
N GLN A 157 -4.31 -5.11 18.60
CA GLN A 157 -3.28 -4.62 19.51
C GLN A 157 -2.74 -5.73 20.43
N ALA A 158 -3.61 -6.58 20.95
CA ALA A 158 -3.20 -7.72 21.77
C ALA A 158 -2.33 -8.70 20.97
N TRP A 159 -2.67 -8.97 19.71
CA TRP A 159 -1.88 -9.81 18.83
C TRP A 159 -0.54 -9.20 18.43
N LEU A 160 -0.46 -7.89 18.22
CA LEU A 160 0.81 -7.18 18.00
C LEU A 160 1.80 -7.40 19.15
N GLN A 161 1.32 -7.44 20.39
CA GLN A 161 2.17 -7.69 21.57
C GLN A 161 2.67 -9.15 21.67
N LYS A 162 2.03 -10.10 20.98
CA LYS A 162 2.42 -11.52 21.00
C LYS A 162 3.60 -11.85 20.08
N PHE A 163 3.97 -10.94 19.18
CA PHE A 163 5.17 -11.09 18.38
C PHE A 163 6.42 -10.98 19.26
N ASP A 164 7.52 -11.61 18.84
CA ASP A 164 8.81 -11.40 19.50
C ASP A 164 9.42 -10.06 19.08
N LEU A 165 8.96 -8.99 19.73
CA LEU A 165 9.39 -7.62 19.45
C LEU A 165 10.87 -7.40 19.77
N ARG A 166 11.39 -8.06 20.82
CA ARG A 166 12.82 -7.99 21.16
C ARG A 166 13.68 -8.73 20.14
N GLY A 167 13.18 -9.85 19.63
CA GLY A 167 13.81 -10.56 18.51
C GLY A 167 13.91 -9.67 17.27
N LEU A 168 12.85 -8.90 16.95
CA LEU A 168 12.87 -7.93 15.86
C LEU A 168 13.90 -6.80 16.08
N GLU A 169 14.00 -6.25 17.29
CA GLU A 169 15.03 -5.25 17.61
C GLU A 169 16.45 -5.78 17.39
N LYS A 170 16.71 -7.04 17.71
CA LYS A 170 18.03 -7.66 17.54
C LYS A 170 18.41 -7.91 16.07
N LEU A 171 17.43 -7.93 15.18
CA LEU A 171 17.67 -8.05 13.73
C LEU A 171 17.95 -6.70 13.07
N ASN A 172 17.74 -5.58 13.77
CA ASN A 172 17.92 -4.23 13.23
C ASN A 172 19.37 -3.77 13.39
#